data_AF-A0A2D5AUW1-F1
#
_entry.id   AF-A0A2D5AUW1-F1
#
_cell.length_a   1.000
_cell.length_b   1.000
_cell.length_c   1.000
_cell.angle_alpha   90.00
_cell.angle_beta   90.00
_cell.angle_gamma   90.00
#
_symmetry.space_group_name_H-M   'P 1'
#
loop_
_entity.id
_entity.type
_entity.pdbx_description
1 polymer ?
#
loop_
_entity_poly.entity_id
_entity_poly.type
_entity_poly.pdbx_seq_one_letter_code
_entity_poly.pdbx_strand_id
1 'polypeptide(L)'
;MSDSWSCAAGAFLRALLDAVFPNLCPLCRGAAEDGFGCARHRLIFDAQKGPGGARCGRCSCTLPEPIPAGTLCASCRLHGSTPPIRALFDYHCDRASREWILAFKHRARPDLKEPLGEALARRFLALEEEPGRAVLLGLPAHPLRRFERGYDQARLLAESVGKSAGVRSVPALRRTRWTYPQGAPGSRSREANVRGAFRLVERYRSAVADARVWLIDDVVVSGASAQACREALRGVPLQSFTVLALARADRRRPGRLTGAGSGAEMNG
;
A
#
# COMPACT_ATOMS: atom_id res chain seq x y z
N MET A 1 19.92 -12.34 41.41
CA MET A 1 20.93 -11.35 40.93
C MET A 1 21.63 -11.89 39.67
N SER A 2 20.88 -12.28 38.63
CA SER A 2 21.44 -12.97 37.45
C SER A 2 21.02 -12.39 36.10
N ASP A 3 20.29 -11.27 36.05
CA ASP A 3 19.66 -10.79 34.81
C ASP A 3 20.35 -9.57 34.17
N SER A 4 21.42 -9.05 34.76
CA SER A 4 22.13 -7.87 34.23
C SER A 4 23.18 -8.18 33.16
N TRP A 5 23.68 -9.42 33.09
CA TRP A 5 24.77 -9.80 32.18
C TRP A 5 24.31 -10.10 30.75
N SER A 6 23.10 -10.65 30.59
CA SER A 6 22.53 -10.99 29.28
C SER A 6 22.20 -9.76 28.42
N CYS A 7 21.85 -8.64 29.05
CA CYS A 7 21.48 -7.40 28.37
C CYS A 7 22.72 -6.63 27.85
N ALA A 8 23.80 -6.61 28.64
CA ALA A 8 25.06 -5.96 28.28
C ALA A 8 25.79 -6.67 27.13
N ALA A 9 25.79 -8.00 27.11
CA ALA A 9 26.36 -8.80 26.02
C ALA A 9 25.59 -8.60 24.70
N GLY A 10 24.26 -8.47 24.75
CA GLY A 10 23.43 -8.17 23.58
C GLY A 10 23.64 -6.76 23.03
N ALA A 11 23.82 -5.76 23.90
CA ALA A 11 24.11 -4.38 23.50
C ALA A 11 25.50 -4.25 22.87
N PHE A 12 26.51 -4.93 23.43
CA PHE A 12 27.87 -4.95 22.88
C PHE A 12 27.94 -5.65 21.52
N LEU A 13 27.28 -6.81 21.37
CA LEU A 13 27.19 -7.52 20.10
C LEU A 13 26.48 -6.68 19.02
N ARG A 14 25.42 -5.96 19.40
CA ARG A 14 24.69 -5.07 18.49
C ARG A 14 25.53 -3.86 18.08
N ALA A 15 26.26 -3.25 19.00
CA ALA A 15 27.18 -2.16 18.69
C ALA A 15 28.34 -2.60 17.77
N LEU A 16 28.87 -3.82 17.97
CA LEU A 16 29.90 -4.40 17.09
C LEU A 16 29.34 -4.69 15.69
N LEU A 17 28.11 -5.21 15.62
CA LEU A 17 27.41 -5.44 14.35
C LEU A 17 27.06 -4.13 13.64
N ASP A 18 26.64 -3.09 14.36
CA ASP A 18 26.37 -1.76 13.80
C ASP A 18 27.66 -1.06 13.31
N ALA A 19 28.82 -1.37 13.91
CA ALA A 19 30.12 -0.84 13.48
C ALA A 19 30.65 -1.53 12.20
N VAL A 20 30.40 -2.83 12.03
CA VAL A 20 30.82 -3.60 10.85
C VAL A 20 29.76 -3.57 9.73
N PHE A 21 28.49 -3.41 10.09
CA PHE A 21 27.33 -3.30 9.21
C PHE A 21 26.50 -2.07 9.61
N PRO A 22 26.92 -0.85 9.25
CA PRO A 22 26.16 0.34 9.58
C PRO A 22 24.73 0.21 9.05
N ASN A 23 23.75 0.65 9.84
CA ASN A 23 22.38 0.75 9.38
C ASN A 23 22.36 1.78 8.25
N LEU A 24 22.34 1.32 7.01
CA LEU A 24 22.41 2.17 5.84
C LEU A 24 21.01 2.36 5.24
N CYS A 25 20.75 3.57 4.78
CA CYS A 25 19.56 3.89 4.02
C CYS A 25 19.47 2.98 2.80
N PRO A 26 18.37 2.23 2.63
CA PRO A 26 18.24 1.33 1.49
C PRO A 26 18.28 2.05 0.13
N LEU A 27 17.97 3.35 0.06
CA LEU A 27 17.99 4.11 -1.20
C LEU A 27 19.35 4.69 -1.58
N CYS A 28 20.08 5.29 -0.64
CA CYS A 28 21.31 6.04 -0.95
C CYS A 28 22.55 5.57 -0.17
N ARG A 29 22.40 4.56 0.69
CA ARG A 29 23.44 4.02 1.55
C ARG A 29 24.08 5.04 2.53
N GLY A 30 23.42 6.16 2.80
CA GLY A 30 23.80 7.06 3.91
C GLY A 30 23.34 6.50 5.25
N ALA A 31 23.86 7.00 6.38
CA ALA A 31 23.48 6.51 7.71
C ALA A 31 21.96 6.59 7.97
N ALA A 32 21.39 5.52 8.49
CA ALA A 32 20.00 5.36 8.86
C ALA A 32 19.91 4.86 10.31
N GLU A 33 18.95 5.37 11.07
CA GLU A 33 18.83 5.05 12.50
C GLU A 33 17.97 3.82 12.77
N ASP A 34 16.94 3.59 11.94
CA ASP A 34 15.82 2.69 12.25
C ASP A 34 15.39 1.77 11.09
N GLY A 35 16.22 1.64 10.05
CA GLY A 35 15.91 0.82 8.86
C GLY A 35 14.87 1.44 7.91
N PHE A 36 14.26 2.57 8.26
CA PHE A 36 13.29 3.30 7.42
C PHE A 36 13.92 4.44 6.63
N GLY A 37 15.25 4.48 6.53
CA GLY A 37 16.01 5.42 5.68
C GLY A 37 16.84 6.43 6.46
N CYS A 38 17.69 7.17 5.75
CA CYS A 38 18.43 8.31 6.31
C CYS A 38 17.52 9.53 6.47
N ALA A 39 18.03 10.62 7.05
CA ALA A 39 17.29 11.88 7.23
C ALA A 39 16.53 12.37 5.98
N ARG A 40 17.07 12.15 4.77
CA ARG A 40 16.43 12.54 3.51
C ARG A 40 15.36 11.55 3.03
N HIS A 41 15.56 10.26 3.26
CA HIS A 41 14.71 9.20 2.72
C HIS A 41 13.85 8.55 3.80
N ARG A 42 13.78 9.12 5.00
CA ARG A 42 13.06 8.55 6.13
C ARG A 42 11.59 8.40 5.79
N LEU A 43 11.07 7.18 5.90
CA LEU A 43 9.65 6.91 5.81
C LEU A 43 8.99 7.32 7.13
N ILE A 44 8.44 8.52 7.18
CA ILE A 44 7.65 9.00 8.31
C ILE A 44 6.19 8.62 8.04
N PHE A 45 5.64 7.73 8.86
CA PHE A 45 4.24 7.32 8.77
C PHE A 45 3.63 7.10 10.14
N ASP A 46 2.34 7.40 10.25
CA ASP A 46 1.51 7.04 11.41
C ASP A 46 0.67 5.82 11.01
N ALA A 47 0.99 4.67 11.58
CA ALA A 47 0.30 3.42 11.31
C ALA A 47 -1.19 3.44 11.74
N GLN A 48 -1.61 4.36 12.61
CA GLN A 48 -3.01 4.51 13.03
C GLN A 48 -3.80 5.41 12.07
N LYS A 49 -3.16 6.45 11.52
CA LYS A 49 -3.85 7.46 10.71
C LYS A 49 -3.75 7.21 9.20
N GLY A 50 -2.63 6.67 8.71
CA GLY A 50 -2.35 6.59 7.27
C GLY A 50 -2.03 7.98 6.67
N PRO A 51 -2.34 8.24 5.39
CA PRO A 51 -1.98 9.50 4.73
C PRO A 51 -2.71 10.69 5.35
N GLY A 52 -1.99 11.81 5.51
CA GLY A 52 -2.53 13.04 6.08
C GLY A 52 -3.65 13.69 5.24
N GLY A 53 -4.33 14.67 5.85
CA GLY A 53 -5.45 15.41 5.24
C GLY A 53 -6.79 14.68 5.29
N ALA A 54 -7.85 15.33 4.83
CA ALA A 54 -9.18 14.72 4.78
C ALA A 54 -9.27 13.63 3.71
N ARG A 55 -9.58 12.40 4.09
CA ARG A 55 -9.66 11.23 3.19
C ARG A 55 -11.05 10.61 3.16
N CYS A 56 -11.42 10.11 2.00
CA CYS A 56 -12.64 9.32 1.83
C CYS A 56 -12.61 8.05 2.67
N GLY A 57 -13.64 7.78 3.49
CA GLY A 57 -13.68 6.59 4.36
C GLY A 57 -13.67 5.24 3.63
N ARG A 58 -13.99 5.24 2.32
CA ARG A 58 -13.97 4.05 1.46
C ARG A 58 -12.74 4.01 0.55
N CYS A 59 -12.65 4.88 -0.46
CA CYS A 59 -11.57 4.79 -1.45
C CYS A 59 -10.28 5.53 -1.06
N SER A 60 -10.25 6.16 0.11
CA SER A 60 -9.10 6.92 0.63
C SER A 60 -8.65 8.09 -0.27
N CYS A 61 -9.46 8.54 -1.24
CA CYS A 61 -9.13 9.72 -2.01
C CYS A 61 -9.14 10.99 -1.15
N THR A 62 -8.32 11.99 -1.48
CA THR A 62 -8.35 13.32 -0.87
C THR A 62 -9.73 13.94 -1.05
N LEU A 63 -10.25 14.47 0.04
CA LEU A 63 -11.45 15.30 0.07
C LEU A 63 -11.02 16.77 0.16
N PRO A 64 -11.73 17.69 -0.50
CA PRO A 64 -11.51 19.11 -0.28
C PRO A 64 -11.89 19.50 1.15
N GLU A 65 -11.15 20.44 1.73
CA GLU A 65 -11.54 21.05 3.00
C GLU A 65 -12.82 21.91 2.82
N PRO A 66 -13.66 22.05 3.85
CA PRO A 66 -13.51 21.56 5.22
C PRO A 66 -14.17 20.17 5.45
N ILE A 67 -14.30 19.33 4.42
CA ILE A 67 -15.01 18.05 4.57
C ILE A 67 -14.26 17.14 5.57
N PRO A 68 -14.93 16.60 6.60
CA PRO A 68 -14.28 15.72 7.57
C PRO A 68 -13.72 14.43 6.96
N ALA A 69 -12.60 13.97 7.47
CA ALA A 69 -12.05 12.65 7.15
C ALA A 69 -13.08 11.54 7.48
N GLY A 70 -13.11 10.49 6.67
CA GLY A 70 -14.10 9.41 6.78
C GLY A 70 -15.36 9.64 5.96
N THR A 71 -15.68 10.88 5.59
CA THR A 71 -16.81 11.18 4.69
C THR A 71 -16.65 10.46 3.35
N LEU A 72 -17.75 9.95 2.77
CA LEU A 72 -17.68 9.33 1.44
C LEU A 72 -17.56 10.41 0.34
N CYS A 73 -16.63 10.22 -0.60
CA CYS A 73 -16.59 11.05 -1.80
C CYS A 73 -17.81 10.80 -2.70
N ALA A 74 -18.11 11.73 -3.62
CA ALA A 74 -19.27 11.62 -4.51
C ALA A 74 -19.30 10.30 -5.29
N SER A 75 -18.17 9.86 -5.83
CA SER A 75 -18.06 8.59 -6.57
C SER A 75 -18.37 7.37 -5.69
N CYS A 76 -17.87 7.35 -4.44
CA CYS A 76 -18.18 6.26 -3.51
C CYS A 76 -19.64 6.27 -3.06
N ARG A 77 -20.27 7.44 -2.92
CA ARG A 77 -21.70 7.57 -2.60
C ARG A 77 -22.58 7.06 -3.75
N LEU A 78 -22.23 7.38 -4.99
CA LEU A 78 -23.05 7.06 -6.17
C LEU A 78 -22.89 5.62 -6.65
N HIS A 79 -21.66 5.08 -6.65
CA HIS A 79 -21.40 3.77 -7.28
C HIS A 79 -21.19 2.63 -6.30
N GLY A 80 -20.72 2.91 -5.07
CA GLY A 80 -20.61 1.94 -3.98
C GLY A 80 -19.69 0.71 -4.21
N SER A 81 -19.16 0.49 -5.41
CA SER A 81 -18.54 -0.77 -5.82
C SER A 81 -17.08 -0.94 -5.42
N THR A 82 -16.39 0.15 -5.11
CA THR A 82 -14.99 0.10 -4.69
C THR A 82 -14.87 -0.49 -3.28
N PRO A 83 -14.05 -1.53 -3.07
CA PRO A 83 -13.78 -2.03 -1.72
C PRO A 83 -13.13 -0.94 -0.86
N PRO A 84 -13.24 -1.01 0.48
CA PRO A 84 -12.46 -0.16 1.37
C PRO A 84 -10.96 -0.23 1.02
N ILE A 85 -10.33 0.92 0.88
CA ILE A 85 -8.91 1.09 0.62
C ILE A 85 -8.28 1.78 1.83
N ARG A 86 -7.14 1.26 2.25
CA ARG A 86 -6.29 1.80 3.31
C ARG A 86 -4.90 1.95 2.73
N ALA A 87 -4.29 3.11 2.89
CA ALA A 87 -2.95 3.40 2.42
C ALA A 87 -2.07 3.84 3.58
N LEU A 88 -0.75 3.72 3.42
CA LEU A 88 0.22 4.36 4.30
C LEU A 88 0.45 5.82 3.89
N PHE A 89 0.59 6.05 2.58
CA PHE A 89 1.07 7.32 2.03
C PHE A 89 0.13 7.91 0.96
N ASP A 90 0.25 9.21 0.74
CA ASP A 90 -0.20 9.88 -0.46
C ASP A 90 0.95 9.90 -1.46
N TYR A 91 0.74 9.26 -2.61
CA TYR A 91 1.77 9.12 -3.63
C TYR A 91 2.30 10.48 -4.16
N HIS A 92 1.48 11.53 -4.11
CA HIS A 92 1.82 12.84 -4.65
C HIS A 92 2.43 13.79 -3.61
N CYS A 93 2.10 13.63 -2.33
CA CYS A 93 2.59 14.50 -1.26
C CYS A 93 3.84 13.94 -0.56
N ASP A 94 3.99 12.61 -0.50
CA ASP A 94 5.07 11.98 0.24
C ASP A 94 6.26 11.66 -0.68
N ARG A 95 7.18 12.62 -0.82
CA ARG A 95 8.35 12.49 -1.72
C ARG A 95 9.19 11.25 -1.38
N ALA A 96 9.54 11.05 -0.11
CA ALA A 96 10.35 9.91 0.31
C ALA A 96 9.64 8.59 -0.05
N SER A 97 8.37 8.43 0.31
CA SER A 97 7.62 7.20 -0.01
C SER A 97 7.57 6.92 -1.52
N ARG A 98 7.40 7.96 -2.34
CA ARG A 98 7.44 7.83 -3.79
C ARG A 98 8.81 7.34 -4.29
N GLU A 99 9.91 7.85 -3.75
CA GLU A 99 11.26 7.40 -4.11
C GLU A 99 11.47 5.91 -3.74
N TRP A 100 10.98 5.47 -2.57
CA TRP A 100 11.00 4.06 -2.16
C TRP A 100 10.15 3.17 -3.07
N ILE A 101 8.92 3.58 -3.37
CA ILE A 101 8.01 2.85 -4.27
C ILE A 101 8.61 2.73 -5.67
N LEU A 102 9.20 3.80 -6.20
CA LEU A 102 9.84 3.78 -7.52
C LEU A 102 11.07 2.88 -7.54
N ALA A 103 11.89 2.90 -6.49
CA ALA A 103 13.01 1.98 -6.36
C ALA A 103 12.55 0.52 -6.32
N PHE A 104 11.52 0.21 -5.53
CA PHE A 104 10.93 -1.13 -5.46
C PHE A 104 10.27 -1.58 -6.76
N LYS A 105 9.68 -0.65 -7.54
CA LYS A 105 8.93 -0.97 -8.76
C LYS A 105 9.80 -1.08 -10.02
N HIS A 106 10.89 -0.32 -10.10
CA HIS A 106 11.65 -0.13 -11.35
C HIS A 106 13.15 -0.42 -11.24
N ARG A 107 13.73 -0.47 -10.03
CA ARG A 107 15.19 -0.61 -9.86
C ARG A 107 15.63 -2.01 -9.47
N ALA A 108 14.76 -3.01 -9.61
CA ALA A 108 15.02 -4.40 -9.23
C ALA A 108 15.58 -4.52 -7.79
N ARG A 109 14.92 -3.86 -6.83
CA ARG A 109 15.30 -3.83 -5.42
C ARG A 109 14.34 -4.65 -4.55
N PRO A 110 14.30 -5.99 -4.68
CA PRO A 110 13.40 -6.84 -3.90
C PRO A 110 13.72 -6.79 -2.40
N ASP A 111 14.93 -6.38 -2.02
CA ASP A 111 15.37 -6.12 -0.65
C ASP A 111 14.61 -4.98 0.05
N LEU A 112 13.88 -4.15 -0.70
CA LEU A 112 12.98 -3.15 -0.10
C LEU A 112 11.66 -3.77 0.38
N LYS A 113 11.38 -5.04 0.08
CA LYS A 113 10.13 -5.69 0.51
C LYS A 113 10.05 -5.79 2.03
N GLU A 114 11.17 -6.05 2.72
CA GLU A 114 11.20 -6.20 4.18
C GLU A 114 10.78 -4.90 4.88
N PRO A 115 11.46 -3.75 4.70
CA PRO A 115 11.06 -2.50 5.37
C PRO A 115 9.67 -2.00 4.92
N LEU A 116 9.31 -2.12 3.64
CA LEU A 116 7.98 -1.71 3.16
C LEU A 116 6.87 -2.62 3.68
N GLY A 117 7.14 -3.93 3.74
CA GLY A 117 6.23 -4.93 4.30
C GLY A 117 6.05 -4.76 5.81
N GLU A 118 7.10 -4.41 6.55
CA GLU A 118 7.00 -4.09 7.97
C GLU A 118 6.14 -2.84 8.22
N ALA A 119 6.32 -1.78 7.43
CA ALA A 119 5.45 -0.60 7.52
C ALA A 119 3.98 -0.94 7.27
N LEU A 120 3.70 -1.76 6.24
CA LEU A 120 2.35 -2.23 5.95
C LEU A 120 1.80 -3.14 7.06
N ALA A 121 2.63 -4.00 7.66
CA ALA A 121 2.23 -4.86 8.77
C ALA A 121 1.80 -4.05 9.98
N ARG A 122 2.54 -2.98 10.34
CA ARG A 122 2.15 -2.07 11.42
C ARG A 122 0.79 -1.43 11.13
N ARG A 123 0.53 -1.00 9.89
CA ARG A 123 -0.77 -0.45 9.48
C ARG A 123 -1.89 -1.48 9.48
N PHE A 124 -1.60 -2.70 9.04
CA PHE A 124 -2.54 -3.82 9.08
C PHE A 124 -2.97 -4.13 10.52
N LEU A 125 -2.02 -4.31 11.43
CA LEU A 125 -2.28 -4.61 12.84
C LEU A 125 -3.00 -3.46 13.57
N ALA A 126 -2.81 -2.21 13.13
CA ALA A 126 -3.54 -1.06 13.63
C ALA A 126 -5.02 -1.02 13.17
N LEU A 127 -5.37 -1.75 12.10
CA LEU A 127 -6.71 -1.72 11.49
C LEU A 127 -7.49 -3.02 11.66
N GLU A 128 -6.81 -4.15 11.85
CA GLU A 128 -7.41 -5.47 11.95
C GLU A 128 -7.42 -5.97 13.39
N GLU A 129 -8.61 -6.03 13.97
CA GLU A 129 -8.85 -6.46 15.35
C GLU A 129 -8.72 -7.98 15.51
N GLU A 130 -8.97 -8.76 14.45
CA GLU A 130 -8.90 -10.23 14.48
C GLU A 130 -7.89 -10.78 13.45
N PRO A 131 -6.56 -10.56 13.60
CA PRO A 131 -5.57 -11.02 12.63
C PRO A 131 -5.61 -12.53 12.35
N GLY A 132 -6.04 -13.35 13.33
CA GLY A 132 -6.19 -14.80 13.16
C GLY A 132 -7.27 -15.22 12.15
N ARG A 133 -8.21 -14.33 11.81
CA ARG A 133 -9.23 -14.55 10.78
C ARG A 133 -8.86 -13.91 9.44
N ALA A 134 -7.73 -13.21 9.39
CA ALA A 134 -7.29 -12.50 8.20
C ALA A 134 -6.57 -13.41 7.21
N VAL A 135 -6.69 -13.09 5.92
CA VAL A 135 -5.95 -13.75 4.84
C VAL A 135 -5.43 -12.71 3.87
N LEU A 136 -4.12 -12.74 3.62
CA LEU A 136 -3.45 -11.76 2.76
C LEU A 136 -3.33 -12.28 1.33
N LEU A 137 -3.77 -11.47 0.36
CA LEU A 137 -3.65 -11.74 -1.06
C LEU A 137 -2.80 -10.63 -1.71
N GLY A 138 -1.75 -10.97 -2.45
CA GLY A 138 -1.08 -9.98 -3.31
C GLY A 138 -1.93 -9.69 -4.56
N LEU A 139 -2.09 -8.42 -4.94
CA LEU A 139 -2.71 -8.05 -6.21
C LEU A 139 -1.91 -8.65 -7.38
N PRO A 140 -2.48 -9.56 -8.19
CA PRO A 140 -1.69 -10.26 -9.20
C PRO A 140 -1.17 -9.31 -10.29
N ALA A 141 0.16 -9.21 -10.39
CA ALA A 141 0.80 -8.47 -11.46
C ALA A 141 0.55 -9.13 -12.83
N HIS A 142 0.71 -8.35 -13.90
CA HIS A 142 0.71 -8.94 -15.25
C HIS A 142 2.00 -9.74 -15.47
N PRO A 143 1.97 -10.92 -16.15
CA PRO A 143 3.17 -11.71 -16.45
C PRO A 143 4.29 -10.92 -17.14
N LEU A 144 3.98 -10.07 -18.13
CA LEU A 144 4.98 -9.18 -18.76
C LEU A 144 5.60 -8.19 -17.77
N ARG A 145 4.82 -7.64 -16.83
CA ARG A 145 5.35 -6.76 -15.77
C ARG A 145 6.17 -7.52 -14.74
N ARG A 146 5.87 -8.81 -14.52
CA ARG A 146 6.68 -9.71 -13.70
C ARG A 146 8.02 -10.02 -14.40
N PHE A 147 8.00 -10.23 -15.71
CA PHE A 147 9.18 -10.47 -16.53
C PHE A 147 10.10 -9.26 -16.60
N GLU A 148 9.57 -8.06 -16.89
CA GLU A 148 10.32 -6.80 -16.91
C GLU A 148 10.98 -6.44 -15.57
N ARG A 149 10.42 -6.93 -14.44
CA ARG A 149 10.83 -6.53 -13.09
C ARG A 149 11.48 -7.65 -12.28
N GLY A 150 11.54 -8.88 -12.83
CA GLY A 150 12.07 -10.07 -12.17
C GLY A 150 11.18 -10.67 -11.05
N TYR A 151 10.18 -9.95 -10.52
CA TYR A 151 9.33 -10.44 -9.42
C TYR A 151 7.92 -9.82 -9.38
N ASP A 152 7.04 -10.43 -8.58
CA ASP A 152 5.67 -9.98 -8.30
C ASP A 152 5.65 -9.13 -7.02
N GLN A 153 5.62 -7.80 -7.18
CA GLN A 153 5.77 -6.83 -6.09
C GLN A 153 4.72 -7.03 -4.98
N ALA A 154 3.46 -7.11 -5.37
CA ALA A 154 2.35 -7.21 -4.43
C ALA A 154 2.35 -8.54 -3.68
N ARG A 155 2.78 -9.63 -4.34
CA ARG A 155 3.00 -10.91 -3.66
C ARG A 155 4.13 -10.83 -2.63
N LEU A 156 5.28 -10.25 -2.99
CA LEU A 156 6.39 -10.10 -2.04
C LEU A 156 6.01 -9.24 -0.84
N LEU A 157 5.25 -8.16 -1.07
CA LEU A 157 4.71 -7.35 0.02
C LEU A 157 3.74 -8.15 0.88
N ALA A 158 2.81 -8.91 0.29
CA ALA A 158 1.86 -9.73 1.05
C ALA A 158 2.56 -10.80 1.91
N GLU A 159 3.61 -11.42 1.38
CA GLU A 159 4.44 -12.38 2.12
C GLU A 159 5.19 -11.71 3.27
N SER A 160 5.77 -10.53 3.02
CA SER A 160 6.48 -9.77 4.07
C SER A 160 5.52 -9.29 5.16
N VAL A 161 4.33 -8.80 4.80
CA VAL A 161 3.28 -8.42 5.76
C VAL A 161 2.86 -9.64 6.57
N GLY A 162 2.63 -10.78 5.91
CA GLY A 162 2.25 -12.02 6.58
C GLY A 162 3.30 -12.51 7.58
N LYS A 163 4.58 -12.46 7.20
CA LYS A 163 5.70 -12.77 8.10
C LYS A 163 5.73 -11.85 9.32
N SER A 164 5.60 -10.54 9.12
CA SER A 164 5.70 -9.57 10.22
C SER A 164 4.45 -9.53 11.11
N ALA A 165 3.27 -9.85 10.58
CA ALA A 165 2.00 -9.81 11.32
C ALA A 165 1.54 -11.19 11.83
N GLY A 166 2.23 -12.28 11.49
CA GLY A 166 1.81 -13.64 11.84
C GLY A 166 0.55 -14.09 11.10
N VAL A 167 0.31 -13.57 9.89
CA VAL A 167 -0.90 -13.84 9.09
C VAL A 167 -0.53 -14.57 7.82
N ARG A 168 -1.34 -15.57 7.44
CA ARG A 168 -1.07 -16.32 6.20
C ARG A 168 -1.28 -15.47 4.95
N SER A 169 -0.36 -15.60 4.00
CA SER A 169 -0.55 -15.11 2.63
C SER A 169 -0.75 -16.28 1.67
N VAL A 170 -1.73 -16.17 0.77
CA VAL A 170 -2.03 -17.21 -0.22
C VAL A 170 -2.20 -16.62 -1.62
N PRO A 171 -1.71 -17.27 -2.69
CA PRO A 171 -1.90 -16.80 -4.06
C PRO A 171 -3.28 -17.22 -4.61
N ALA A 172 -4.36 -16.81 -3.92
CA ALA A 172 -5.72 -17.20 -4.27
C ALA A 172 -6.25 -16.54 -5.55
N LEU A 173 -5.60 -15.50 -6.06
CA LEU A 173 -5.98 -14.82 -7.28
C LEU A 173 -4.91 -14.97 -8.35
N ARG A 174 -5.33 -15.17 -9.59
CA ARG A 174 -4.46 -15.09 -10.77
C ARG A 174 -5.04 -14.16 -11.80
N ARG A 175 -4.16 -13.46 -12.52
CA ARG A 175 -4.55 -12.66 -13.67
C ARG A 175 -4.54 -13.51 -14.94
N THR A 176 -5.63 -13.48 -15.69
CA THR A 176 -5.88 -14.35 -16.86
C THR A 176 -6.00 -13.60 -18.19
N ARG A 177 -6.12 -12.27 -18.16
CA ARG A 177 -6.19 -11.44 -19.38
C ARG A 177 -5.13 -10.33 -19.37
N TRP A 178 -4.59 -10.07 -20.56
CA TRP A 178 -3.81 -8.88 -20.82
C TRP A 178 -4.73 -7.66 -20.87
N THR A 179 -4.30 -6.57 -20.26
CA THR A 179 -5.00 -5.29 -20.33
C THR A 179 -3.93 -4.24 -20.60
N TYR A 180 -4.09 -3.45 -21.67
CA TYR A 180 -3.11 -2.45 -22.05
C TYR A 180 -2.84 -1.44 -20.91
N PRO A 181 -1.58 -1.11 -20.59
CA PRO A 181 -1.22 0.08 -19.83
C PRO A 181 -1.71 1.33 -20.60
N GLN A 182 -2.31 2.29 -19.91
CA GLN A 182 -2.78 3.52 -20.57
C GLN A 182 -1.62 4.31 -21.20
N GLY A 183 -1.86 4.78 -22.43
CA GLY A 183 -0.99 5.66 -23.22
C GLY A 183 -1.63 6.15 -24.52
N ALA A 184 -2.62 5.44 -25.08
CA ALA A 184 -3.31 5.87 -26.29
C ALA A 184 -4.50 6.84 -26.00
N PRO A 185 -4.62 7.96 -26.73
CA PRO A 185 -5.81 8.80 -26.69
C PRO A 185 -6.98 8.01 -27.29
N GLY A 186 -8.05 7.80 -26.52
CA GLY A 186 -9.29 7.13 -26.98
C GLY A 186 -9.71 5.84 -26.25
N SER A 187 -8.94 5.33 -25.29
CA SER A 187 -9.34 4.14 -24.52
C SER A 187 -10.55 4.41 -23.62
N ARG A 188 -11.66 3.70 -23.86
CA ARG A 188 -12.78 3.50 -22.91
C ARG A 188 -12.27 3.14 -21.51
N SER A 189 -13.10 3.42 -20.49
CA SER A 189 -12.71 3.52 -19.06
C SER A 189 -11.86 2.35 -18.54
N ARG A 190 -10.97 2.63 -17.54
CA ARG A 190 -10.16 1.61 -16.87
C ARG A 190 -10.99 0.45 -16.30
N GLU A 191 -12.26 0.67 -15.98
CA GLU A 191 -13.17 -0.38 -15.49
C GLU A 191 -13.47 -1.43 -16.58
N ALA A 192 -13.68 -1.00 -17.82
CA ALA A 192 -13.90 -1.92 -18.95
C ALA A 192 -12.65 -2.77 -19.23
N ASN A 193 -11.46 -2.18 -19.06
CA ASN A 193 -10.20 -2.85 -19.36
C ASN A 193 -9.84 -3.96 -18.35
N VAL A 194 -10.33 -3.92 -17.11
CA VAL A 194 -9.92 -4.87 -16.04
C VAL A 194 -11.01 -5.87 -15.67
N ARG A 195 -12.25 -5.70 -16.16
CA ARG A 195 -13.35 -6.64 -15.92
C ARG A 195 -13.02 -8.04 -16.44
N GLY A 196 -13.17 -9.04 -15.58
CA GLY A 196 -12.86 -10.44 -15.90
C GLY A 196 -11.37 -10.74 -16.09
N ALA A 197 -10.47 -9.82 -15.71
CA ALA A 197 -9.03 -10.05 -15.81
C ALA A 197 -8.48 -10.97 -14.71
N PHE A 198 -9.22 -11.17 -13.62
CA PHE A 198 -8.80 -11.99 -12.49
C PHE A 198 -9.71 -13.19 -12.28
N ARG A 199 -9.17 -14.29 -11.74
CA ARG A 199 -9.91 -15.49 -11.36
C ARG A 199 -9.40 -16.02 -10.02
N LEU A 200 -10.32 -16.56 -9.21
CA LEU A 200 -10.00 -17.42 -8.08
C LEU A 200 -9.22 -18.65 -8.56
N VAL A 201 -8.21 -19.03 -7.80
CA VAL A 201 -7.51 -20.29 -7.93
C VAL A 201 -8.18 -21.29 -7.00
N GLU A 202 -8.94 -22.23 -7.57
CA GLU A 202 -9.95 -23.03 -6.83
C GLU A 202 -9.40 -23.78 -5.60
N ARG A 203 -8.15 -24.27 -5.66
CA ARG A 203 -7.51 -24.92 -4.50
C ARG A 203 -7.39 -24.02 -3.25
N TYR A 204 -7.50 -22.70 -3.40
CA TYR A 204 -7.50 -21.75 -2.29
C TYR A 204 -8.91 -21.26 -1.91
N ARG A 205 -9.98 -21.78 -2.52
CA ARG A 205 -11.36 -21.39 -2.18
C ARG A 205 -11.62 -21.53 -0.68
N SER A 206 -11.32 -22.69 -0.10
CA SER A 206 -11.47 -22.94 1.34
C SER A 206 -10.58 -22.02 2.18
N ALA A 207 -9.45 -21.57 1.63
CA ALA A 207 -8.56 -20.66 2.34
C ALA A 207 -9.09 -19.23 2.43
N VAL A 208 -9.93 -18.79 1.49
CA VAL A 208 -10.53 -17.45 1.52
C VAL A 208 -11.97 -17.45 1.99
N ALA A 209 -12.64 -18.61 2.02
CA ALA A 209 -13.98 -18.75 2.57
C ALA A 209 -14.02 -18.34 4.05
N ASP A 210 -15.04 -17.55 4.39
CA ASP A 210 -15.29 -16.99 5.71
C ASP A 210 -14.08 -16.25 6.31
N ALA A 211 -13.18 -15.73 5.47
CA ALA A 211 -12.01 -14.98 5.90
C ALA A 211 -12.25 -13.46 5.84
N ARG A 212 -11.44 -12.72 6.61
CA ARG A 212 -11.25 -11.28 6.48
C ARG A 212 -10.13 -11.04 5.47
N VAL A 213 -10.50 -10.82 4.21
CA VAL A 213 -9.52 -10.77 3.11
C VAL A 213 -8.88 -9.39 3.01
N TRP A 214 -7.54 -9.36 3.00
CA TRP A 214 -6.75 -8.16 2.77
C TRP A 214 -5.96 -8.28 1.47
N LEU A 215 -6.32 -7.46 0.48
CA LEU A 215 -5.61 -7.37 -0.79
C LEU A 215 -4.46 -6.36 -0.67
N ILE A 216 -3.22 -6.82 -0.83
CA ILE A 216 -2.02 -6.01 -0.76
C ILE A 216 -1.63 -5.48 -2.14
N ASP A 217 -1.33 -4.19 -2.25
CA ASP A 217 -0.91 -3.53 -3.50
C ASP A 217 0.22 -2.51 -3.25
N ASP A 218 0.94 -2.10 -4.30
CA ASP A 218 1.94 -1.03 -4.19
C ASP A 218 1.26 0.35 -4.20
N VAL A 219 0.54 0.68 -5.28
CA VAL A 219 -0.07 1.99 -5.49
C VAL A 219 -1.47 1.84 -6.07
N VAL A 220 -2.46 2.31 -5.31
CA VAL A 220 -3.86 2.33 -5.75
C VAL A 220 -4.19 3.68 -6.39
N VAL A 221 -4.58 3.65 -7.68
CA VAL A 221 -4.95 4.87 -8.43
C VAL A 221 -6.47 5.08 -8.53
N SER A 222 -7.21 4.07 -9.00
CA SER A 222 -8.67 4.15 -9.13
C SER A 222 -9.41 3.05 -8.39
N GLY A 223 -8.69 2.07 -7.82
CA GLY A 223 -9.30 0.89 -7.20
C GLY A 223 -9.92 -0.11 -8.18
N ALA A 224 -9.91 0.14 -9.49
CA ALA A 224 -10.55 -0.73 -10.48
C ALA A 224 -9.99 -2.17 -10.49
N SER A 225 -8.67 -2.34 -10.33
CA SER A 225 -8.07 -3.67 -10.22
C SER A 225 -8.48 -4.41 -8.95
N ALA A 226 -8.60 -3.68 -7.83
CA ALA A 226 -9.08 -4.25 -6.57
C ALA A 226 -10.56 -4.64 -6.65
N GLN A 227 -11.40 -3.82 -7.28
CA GLN A 227 -12.80 -4.17 -7.54
C GLN A 227 -12.89 -5.44 -8.41
N ALA A 228 -12.11 -5.53 -9.49
CA ALA A 228 -12.09 -6.73 -10.33
C ALA A 228 -11.60 -7.99 -9.58
N CYS A 229 -10.68 -7.84 -8.63
CA CYS A 229 -10.28 -8.93 -7.72
C CYS A 229 -11.42 -9.34 -6.78
N ARG A 230 -12.14 -8.37 -6.20
CA ARG A 230 -13.32 -8.63 -5.38
C ARG A 230 -14.41 -9.36 -6.18
N GLU A 231 -14.61 -8.98 -7.44
CA GLU A 231 -15.54 -9.64 -8.37
C GLU A 231 -15.08 -11.07 -8.72
N ALA A 232 -13.78 -11.33 -8.81
CA ALA A 232 -13.25 -12.68 -9.05
C ALA A 232 -13.48 -13.65 -7.87
N LEU A 233 -13.76 -13.12 -6.68
CA LEU A 233 -14.17 -13.87 -5.49
C LEU A 233 -15.70 -13.89 -5.30
N ARG A 234 -16.48 -13.48 -6.31
CA ARG A 234 -17.95 -13.55 -6.24
C ARG A 234 -18.38 -15.02 -6.05
N GLY A 235 -19.32 -15.26 -5.12
CA GLY A 235 -19.77 -16.60 -4.76
C GLY A 235 -18.85 -17.34 -3.77
N VAL A 236 -17.85 -16.66 -3.21
CA VAL A 236 -17.17 -17.08 -1.99
C VAL A 236 -17.73 -16.25 -0.84
N PRO A 237 -18.22 -16.85 0.26
CA PRO A 237 -18.58 -16.10 1.45
C PRO A 237 -17.30 -15.53 2.05
N LEU A 238 -17.21 -14.20 2.15
CA LEU A 238 -16.10 -13.50 2.79
C LEU A 238 -16.68 -12.68 3.95
N GLN A 239 -15.98 -12.60 5.08
CA GLN A 239 -16.40 -11.69 6.15
C GLN A 239 -16.14 -10.23 5.77
N SER A 240 -15.00 -9.97 5.13
CA SER A 240 -14.63 -8.65 4.63
C SER A 240 -13.65 -8.74 3.47
N PHE A 241 -13.54 -7.66 2.70
CA PHE A 241 -12.53 -7.51 1.65
C PHE A 241 -12.02 -6.07 1.66
N THR A 242 -10.80 -5.87 2.14
CA THR A 242 -10.15 -4.56 2.27
C THR A 242 -8.87 -4.54 1.46
N VAL A 243 -8.54 -3.40 0.87
CA VAL A 243 -7.26 -3.19 0.18
C VAL A 243 -6.32 -2.45 1.11
N LEU A 244 -5.09 -2.94 1.24
CA LEU A 244 -4.00 -2.26 1.93
C LEU A 244 -2.87 -1.99 0.94
N ALA A 245 -2.45 -0.73 0.82
CA ALA A 245 -1.43 -0.34 -0.14
C ALA A 245 -0.36 0.58 0.47
N LEU A 246 0.82 0.62 -0.16
CA LEU A 246 1.85 1.60 0.24
C LEU A 246 1.32 3.01 0.00
N ALA A 247 0.76 3.29 -1.18
CA ALA A 247 0.26 4.62 -1.46
C ALA A 247 -1.08 4.67 -2.19
N ARG A 248 -1.81 5.76 -1.93
CA ARG A 248 -2.96 6.20 -2.72
C ARG A 248 -2.52 7.32 -3.67
N ALA A 249 -2.76 7.15 -4.97
CA ALA A 249 -2.47 8.16 -5.99
C ALA A 249 -3.77 8.75 -6.56
N ASP A 250 -4.18 9.90 -6.05
CA ASP A 250 -5.39 10.56 -6.54
C ASP A 250 -5.18 11.26 -7.87
N ARG A 251 -6.16 11.10 -8.78
CA ARG A 251 -6.12 11.76 -10.09
C ARG A 251 -6.36 13.27 -9.99
N ARG A 252 -6.93 13.74 -8.86
CA ARG A 252 -7.12 15.16 -8.58
C ARG A 252 -5.80 15.66 -8.01
N ARG A 253 -5.01 16.37 -8.84
CA ARG A 253 -3.78 17.04 -8.38
C ARG A 253 -4.16 17.95 -7.18
N PRO A 254 -3.44 17.91 -6.06
CA PRO A 254 -3.46 19.01 -5.10
C PRO A 254 -2.65 20.16 -5.72
N GLY A 255 -3.29 20.91 -6.61
CA GLY A 255 -2.72 22.10 -7.22
C GLY A 255 -3.83 23.11 -7.42
N ARG A 256 -3.83 24.15 -6.56
CA ARG A 256 -4.82 25.22 -6.39
C ARG A 256 -5.99 24.91 -5.46
N LEU A 257 -5.71 24.80 -4.17
CA LEU A 257 -6.62 25.28 -3.13
C LEU A 257 -5.77 25.97 -2.05
N THR A 258 -5.20 27.13 -2.39
CA THR A 258 -4.80 28.14 -1.40
C THR A 258 -5.77 29.30 -1.57
N GLY A 259 -6.67 29.46 -0.62
CA GLY A 259 -7.42 30.69 -0.44
C GLY A 259 -6.64 31.66 0.45
N ALA A 260 -6.68 32.95 0.14
CA ALA A 260 -6.71 34.10 1.05
C ALA A 260 -6.39 35.37 0.24
N GLY A 261 -7.26 36.38 0.31
CA GLY A 261 -7.09 37.66 -0.37
C GLY A 261 -6.14 38.61 0.34
N SER A 262 -5.75 39.66 -0.37
CA SER A 262 -5.30 40.94 0.19
C SER A 262 -5.32 42.02 -0.90
N GLY A 263 -6.14 43.05 -0.67
CA GLY A 263 -5.95 44.46 -1.04
C GLY A 263 -5.43 44.84 -2.44
N ALA A 264 -6.27 45.53 -3.20
CA ALA A 264 -5.83 46.61 -4.07
C ALA A 264 -6.82 47.78 -3.92
N GLU A 265 -6.49 48.67 -2.97
CA GLU A 265 -6.89 50.07 -3.03
C GLU A 265 -6.36 50.66 -4.34
N MET A 266 -7.23 51.28 -5.13
CA MET A 266 -6.82 52.12 -6.25
C MET A 266 -6.95 53.57 -5.81
N ASN A 267 -5.83 54.16 -5.38
CA ASN A 267 -5.57 55.59 -5.48
C ASN A 267 -4.57 55.77 -6.64
N GLY A 268 -4.93 56.63 -7.60
CA GLY A 268 -4.11 56.98 -8.76
C GLY A 268 -4.97 57.48 -9.90
#